data_AF-A0A838EIZ1-F1
#
_entry.id   AF-A0A838EIZ1-F1
#
_cell.length_a   1.000
_cell.length_b   1.000
_cell.length_c   1.000
_cell.angle_alpha   90.00
_cell.angle_beta   90.00
_cell.angle_gamma   90.00
#
_symmetry.space_group_name_H-M   'P 1'
#
loop_
_entity.id
_entity.type
_entity.pdbx_description
1 polymer ?
#
loop_
_entity_poly.entity_id
_entity_poly.type
_entity_poly.pdbx_seq_one_letter_code
_entity_poly.pdbx_strand_id
1 'polypeptide(L)'
;MNEHLALTFVSLSRSQAQVFEQLSDEDFWHYAKEAAIPPHPLPHLADEYLVCKLGTRYCMLPLTALVEVIPSPHQLTLLPSAPHWMLGLTTWKSEVIAEIDLEAYLWSGVEPTNKITASTPIQRPPADILLVVQAHSVTIGLVVTAANTTVRFDAEYIVPFELAPDWCLELSPEAIRGVLDDVLVLNVPAIFDNVVQQIKEQALL
;
A
#
# COMPACT_ATOMS: atom_id res chain seq x y z
N MET A 1 -12.85 26.22 -36.84
CA MET A 1 -13.67 26.34 -35.63
C MET A 1 -14.01 24.92 -35.21
N ASN A 2 -13.06 24.29 -34.50
CA ASN A 2 -13.23 22.98 -33.88
C ASN A 2 -14.11 23.18 -32.66
N GLU A 3 -15.11 22.33 -32.45
CA GLU A 3 -15.42 21.68 -31.16
C GLU A 3 -16.23 20.40 -31.46
N HIS A 4 -15.57 19.24 -31.34
CA HIS A 4 -16.21 17.93 -31.42
C HIS A 4 -16.71 17.57 -30.02
N LEU A 5 -18.03 17.33 -29.92
CA LEU A 5 -18.68 16.77 -28.74
C LEU A 5 -18.00 15.45 -28.33
N ALA A 6 -17.58 15.37 -27.07
CA ALA A 6 -17.21 14.13 -26.40
C ALA A 6 -18.46 13.24 -26.28
N LEU A 7 -18.47 12.10 -27.00
CA LEU A 7 -19.54 11.11 -26.90
C LEU A 7 -19.24 10.15 -25.75
N THR A 8 -20.10 10.20 -24.75
CA THR A 8 -20.15 9.30 -23.60
C THR A 8 -20.56 7.89 -24.05
N PHE A 9 -19.82 6.89 -23.57
CA PHE A 9 -20.03 5.47 -23.80
C PHE A 9 -21.35 4.99 -23.16
N VAL A 10 -22.50 5.07 -23.86
CA VAL A 10 -23.70 4.23 -23.62
C VAL A 10 -24.57 4.17 -24.89
N SER A 11 -24.94 2.95 -25.28
CA SER A 11 -25.86 2.54 -26.37
C SER A 11 -25.40 2.78 -27.81
N LEU A 12 -24.84 1.74 -28.43
CA LEU A 12 -24.68 1.64 -29.88
C LEU A 12 -26.06 1.75 -30.55
N SER A 13 -26.30 2.88 -31.20
CA SER A 13 -27.49 3.07 -32.03
C SER A 13 -27.40 2.21 -33.29
N ARG A 14 -28.55 1.75 -33.82
CA ARG A 14 -28.63 0.92 -35.04
C ARG A 14 -27.90 1.54 -36.25
N SER A 15 -27.73 2.86 -36.24
CA SER A 15 -26.97 3.65 -37.22
C SER A 15 -25.45 3.45 -37.15
N GLN A 16 -24.85 3.16 -36.00
CA GLN A 16 -23.40 2.90 -35.90
C GLN A 16 -23.02 1.51 -36.42
N ALA A 17 -23.89 0.51 -36.24
CA ALA A 17 -23.65 -0.84 -36.78
C ALA A 17 -23.52 -0.85 -38.31
N GLN A 18 -24.31 -0.02 -39.02
CA GLN A 18 -24.23 0.14 -40.47
C GLN A 18 -22.95 0.83 -40.95
N VAL A 19 -22.31 1.64 -40.10
CA VAL A 19 -21.03 2.30 -40.43
C VAL A 19 -19.89 1.30 -40.41
N PHE A 20 -19.90 0.35 -39.48
CA PHE A 20 -18.88 -0.72 -39.41
C PHE A 20 -18.94 -1.69 -40.59
N GLU A 21 -20.13 -1.89 -41.18
CA GLU A 21 -20.31 -2.76 -42.36
C GLU A 21 -19.72 -2.19 -43.66
N GLN A 22 -19.39 -0.89 -43.69
CA GLN A 22 -18.86 -0.19 -44.87
C GLN A 22 -17.37 0.18 -44.77
N LEU A 23 -16.71 -0.15 -43.66
CA LEU A 23 -15.29 0.13 -43.49
C LEU A 23 -14.45 -0.81 -44.36
N SER A 24 -13.35 -0.28 -44.90
CA SER A 24 -12.31 -1.13 -45.46
C SER A 24 -11.64 -1.93 -44.33
N ASP A 25 -10.99 -3.05 -44.67
CA ASP A 25 -10.24 -3.84 -43.68
C ASP A 25 -9.19 -2.98 -42.95
N GLU A 26 -8.53 -2.06 -43.66
CA GLU A 26 -7.52 -1.16 -43.08
C GLU A 26 -8.13 -0.18 -42.07
N ASP A 27 -9.26 0.46 -42.42
CA ASP A 27 -9.96 1.38 -41.54
C ASP A 27 -10.56 0.67 -40.32
N PHE A 28 -11.06 -0.55 -40.53
CA PHE A 28 -11.55 -1.40 -39.45
C PHE A 28 -10.43 -1.73 -38.45
N TRP A 29 -9.26 -2.16 -38.92
CA TRP A 29 -8.13 -2.46 -38.05
C TRP A 29 -7.55 -1.22 -37.38
N HIS A 30 -7.55 -0.06 -38.05
CA HIS A 30 -7.20 1.21 -37.44
C HIS A 30 -8.15 1.57 -36.30
N TYR A 31 -9.46 1.48 -36.54
CA TYR A 31 -10.47 1.74 -35.53
C TYR A 31 -10.40 0.74 -34.36
N ALA A 32 -10.23 -0.55 -34.65
CA ALA A 32 -10.05 -1.58 -33.62
C ALA A 32 -8.80 -1.33 -32.78
N LYS A 33 -7.71 -0.83 -33.39
CA LYS A 33 -6.49 -0.43 -32.68
C LYS A 33 -6.74 0.80 -31.80
N GLU A 34 -7.43 1.82 -32.29
CA GLU A 34 -7.81 2.99 -31.49
C GLU A 34 -8.79 2.65 -30.37
N ALA A 35 -9.71 1.71 -30.57
CA ALA A 35 -10.65 1.25 -29.56
C ALA A 35 -10.02 0.27 -28.54
N ALA A 36 -8.97 -0.46 -28.95
CA ALA A 36 -8.17 -1.31 -28.07
C ALA A 36 -7.19 -0.50 -27.21
N ILE A 37 -6.84 0.72 -27.63
CA ILE A 37 -6.32 1.72 -26.71
C ILE A 37 -7.48 2.08 -25.81
N PRO A 38 -7.42 1.79 -24.49
CA PRO A 38 -8.54 2.10 -23.61
C PRO A 38 -8.86 3.60 -23.78
N PRO A 39 -10.10 3.98 -24.14
CA PRO A 39 -10.49 5.37 -24.05
C PRO A 39 -10.17 5.79 -22.61
N HIS A 40 -9.50 6.93 -22.48
CA HIS A 40 -9.21 7.69 -21.25
C HIS A 40 -9.64 6.94 -19.98
N PRO A 41 -8.70 6.51 -19.11
CA PRO A 41 -9.03 5.58 -18.03
C PRO A 41 -10.37 5.98 -17.41
N LEU A 42 -11.32 5.03 -17.44
CA LEU A 42 -12.59 5.15 -16.72
C LEU A 42 -12.28 5.88 -15.42
N PRO A 43 -12.97 6.99 -15.06
CA PRO A 43 -12.57 7.84 -13.95
C PRO A 43 -12.11 6.93 -12.83
N HIS A 44 -10.79 6.88 -12.59
CA HIS A 44 -10.22 5.92 -11.67
C HIS A 44 -10.92 6.25 -10.37
N LEU A 45 -11.77 5.33 -9.93
CA LEU A 45 -12.63 5.61 -8.80
C LEU A 45 -11.67 5.85 -7.65
N ALA A 46 -11.56 7.11 -7.20
CA ALA A 46 -10.47 7.55 -6.32
C ALA A 46 -10.22 6.50 -5.24
N ASP A 47 -8.98 6.02 -5.19
CA ASP A 47 -8.56 4.95 -4.29
C ASP A 47 -8.76 5.42 -2.85
N GLU A 48 -9.26 4.52 -2.00
CA GLU A 48 -9.45 4.79 -0.58
C GLU A 48 -8.23 4.38 0.22
N TYR A 49 -7.78 5.26 1.10
CA TYR A 49 -6.64 5.03 1.97
C TYR A 49 -7.00 5.30 3.42
N LEU A 50 -6.48 4.50 4.34
CA LEU A 50 -6.52 4.77 5.78
C LEU A 50 -5.29 5.60 6.16
N VAL A 51 -5.50 6.75 6.80
CA VAL A 51 -4.42 7.56 7.39
C VAL A 51 -4.06 7.01 8.76
N CYS A 52 -2.78 6.73 8.97
CA CYS A 52 -2.24 6.20 10.21
C CYS A 52 -1.10 7.07 10.73
N LYS A 53 -0.97 7.14 12.05
CA LYS A 53 0.14 7.81 12.73
C LYS A 53 1.22 6.79 13.10
N LEU A 54 2.46 7.13 12.81
CA LEU A 54 3.68 6.40 13.16
C LEU A 54 4.58 7.34 13.96
N GLY A 55 4.62 7.21 15.28
CA GLY A 55 5.42 8.09 16.13
C GLY A 55 5.03 9.57 15.95
N THR A 56 5.87 10.34 15.26
CA THR A 56 5.62 11.77 14.94
C THR A 56 5.13 12.03 13.51
N ARG A 57 5.06 11.01 12.67
CA ARG A 57 4.73 11.10 11.25
C ARG A 57 3.41 10.41 10.91
N TYR A 58 2.98 10.57 9.66
CA TYR A 58 1.80 9.93 9.12
C TYR A 58 2.16 9.07 7.91
N CYS A 59 1.39 8.01 7.72
CA CYS A 59 1.40 7.19 6.52
C CYS A 59 -0.03 6.89 6.08
N MET A 60 -0.18 6.40 4.86
CA MET A 60 -1.42 5.99 4.24
C MET A 60 -1.25 4.59 3.68
N LEU A 61 -2.18 3.69 4.01
CA LEU A 61 -2.27 2.37 3.39
C LEU A 61 -3.55 2.25 2.56
N PRO A 62 -3.53 1.55 1.41
CA PRO A 62 -4.74 1.24 0.66
C PRO A 62 -5.74 0.49 1.53
N LEU A 63 -6.98 0.95 1.55
CA LEU A 63 -8.06 0.31 2.31
C LEU A 63 -8.39 -1.09 1.77
N THR A 64 -8.07 -1.34 0.49
CA THR A 64 -8.22 -2.65 -0.16
C THR A 64 -7.38 -3.75 0.47
N ALA A 65 -6.28 -3.41 1.15
CA ALA A 65 -5.44 -4.37 1.85
C ALA A 65 -5.82 -4.50 3.34
N LEU A 66 -6.65 -3.60 3.88
CA LEU A 66 -7.04 -3.58 5.27
C LEU A 66 -8.24 -4.50 5.52
N VAL A 67 -8.08 -5.45 6.43
CA VAL A 67 -9.14 -6.36 6.85
C VAL A 67 -9.84 -5.86 8.10
N GLU A 68 -9.07 -5.41 9.10
CA GLU A 68 -9.61 -5.01 10.39
C GLU A 68 -8.66 -4.04 11.12
N VAL A 69 -9.24 -3.15 11.93
CA VAL A 69 -8.51 -2.23 12.81
C VAL A 69 -8.89 -2.60 14.24
N ILE A 70 -7.93 -3.10 15.02
CA ILE A 70 -8.17 -3.52 16.41
C ILE A 70 -7.13 -2.92 17.35
N PRO A 71 -7.42 -2.81 18.66
CA PRO A 71 -6.38 -2.49 19.64
C PRO A 71 -5.25 -3.53 19.57
N SER A 72 -4.00 -3.11 19.67
CA SER A 72 -2.87 -4.05 19.71
C SER A 72 -3.02 -4.99 20.92
N PRO A 73 -2.93 -6.30 20.72
CA PRO A 73 -3.13 -7.27 21.79
C PRO A 73 -1.96 -7.20 22.77
N HIS A 74 -2.30 -7.30 24.06
CA HIS A 74 -1.30 -7.18 25.14
C HIS A 74 -0.40 -8.42 25.28
N GLN A 75 -0.69 -9.53 24.59
CA GLN A 75 0.04 -10.78 24.71
C GLN A 75 0.61 -11.20 23.37
N LEU A 76 1.94 -11.16 23.28
CA LEU A 76 2.71 -11.60 22.12
C LEU A 76 3.54 -12.83 22.48
N THR A 77 3.60 -13.78 21.55
CA THR A 77 4.59 -14.86 21.60
C THR A 77 5.88 -14.37 20.94
N LEU A 78 6.92 -14.15 21.74
CA LEU A 78 8.21 -13.68 21.24
C LEU A 78 8.96 -14.80 20.51
N LEU A 79 9.60 -14.47 19.40
CA LEU A 79 10.42 -15.39 18.62
C LEU A 79 11.92 -15.16 18.92
N PRO A 80 12.71 -16.24 19.10
CA PRO A 80 14.17 -16.11 19.18
C PRO A 80 14.73 -15.51 17.91
N SER A 81 15.73 -14.63 18.04
CA SER A 81 16.41 -14.00 16.89
C SER A 81 15.48 -13.27 15.91
N ALA A 82 14.30 -12.84 16.37
CA ALA A 82 13.39 -12.05 15.54
C ALA A 82 14.08 -10.76 15.06
N PRO A 83 13.83 -10.32 13.82
CA PRO A 83 14.22 -8.99 13.38
C PRO A 83 13.68 -7.93 14.33
N HIS A 84 14.40 -6.82 14.51
CA HIS A 84 14.02 -5.78 15.48
C HIS A 84 12.65 -5.14 15.22
N TRP A 85 12.17 -5.19 13.97
CA TRP A 85 10.84 -4.74 13.56
C TRP A 85 9.73 -5.76 13.84
N MET A 86 10.06 -7.02 14.15
CA MET A 86 9.10 -8.07 14.45
C MET A 86 8.84 -8.14 15.95
N LEU A 87 7.60 -7.85 16.34
CA LEU A 87 7.20 -7.85 17.75
C LEU A 87 6.95 -9.25 18.29
N GLY A 88 6.46 -10.15 17.44
CA GLY A 88 6.18 -11.54 17.77
C GLY A 88 4.98 -12.06 17.00
N LEU A 89 4.37 -13.11 17.55
CA LEU A 89 3.16 -13.72 17.01
C LEU A 89 1.98 -13.47 17.94
N THR A 90 0.80 -13.27 17.35
CA THR A 90 -0.46 -13.17 18.07
C THR A 90 -1.52 -14.06 17.43
N THR A 91 -2.65 -14.22 18.11
CA THR A 91 -3.84 -14.87 17.56
C THR A 91 -4.88 -13.84 17.14
N TRP A 92 -5.31 -13.89 15.89
CA TRP A 92 -6.43 -13.11 15.36
C TRP A 92 -7.44 -14.07 14.71
N LYS A 93 -8.70 -14.07 15.18
CA LYS A 93 -9.78 -14.96 14.69
C LYS A 93 -9.36 -16.43 14.50
N SER A 94 -8.62 -16.97 15.46
CA SER A 94 -8.07 -18.34 15.46
C SER A 94 -6.97 -18.62 14.42
N GLU A 95 -6.48 -17.59 13.74
CA GLU A 95 -5.27 -17.61 12.90
C GLU A 95 -4.09 -17.03 13.69
N VAL A 96 -2.90 -17.61 13.53
CA VAL A 96 -1.66 -17.04 14.08
C VAL A 96 -1.09 -16.09 13.04
N ILE A 97 -0.93 -14.82 13.42
CA ILE A 97 -0.38 -13.79 12.54
C ILE A 97 0.89 -13.17 13.16
N ALA A 98 1.80 -12.73 12.30
CA ALA A 98 2.99 -11.98 12.72
C ALA A 98 2.63 -10.52 12.97
N GLU A 99 3.09 -9.97 14.09
CA GLU A 99 2.97 -8.55 14.41
C GLU A 99 4.28 -7.80 14.11
N ILE A 100 4.13 -6.72 13.37
CA ILE A 100 5.22 -5.92 12.83
C ILE A 100 5.07 -4.50 13.36
N ASP A 101 6.11 -3.98 13.99
CA ASP A 101 6.24 -2.56 14.27
C ASP A 101 6.50 -1.85 12.95
N LEU A 102 5.48 -1.15 12.43
CA LEU A 102 5.58 -0.53 11.12
C LEU A 102 6.57 0.64 11.11
N GLU A 103 6.71 1.37 12.22
CA GLU A 103 7.70 2.45 12.33
C GLU A 103 9.11 1.85 12.30
N ALA A 104 9.39 0.84 13.12
CA ALA A 104 10.68 0.17 13.10
C ALA A 104 10.99 -0.45 11.72
N TYR A 105 10.01 -1.09 11.08
CA TYR A 105 10.16 -1.72 9.77
C TYR A 105 10.54 -0.70 8.67
N LEU A 106 9.84 0.43 8.60
CA LEU A 106 10.08 1.44 7.57
C LEU A 106 11.47 2.09 7.70
N TRP A 107 11.99 2.22 8.92
CA TRP A 107 13.32 2.78 9.20
C TRP A 107 14.42 1.72 9.33
N SER A 108 14.11 0.43 9.15
CA SER A 108 15.06 -0.68 9.28
C SER A 108 16.18 -0.68 8.23
N GLY A 109 16.06 0.09 7.15
CA GLY A 109 17.09 0.22 6.11
C GLY A 109 18.34 0.97 6.56
N VAL A 110 18.29 1.60 7.74
CA VAL A 110 19.43 2.23 8.38
C VAL A 110 20.06 1.24 9.35
N GLU A 111 21.16 0.61 8.95
CA GLU A 111 22.08 0.00 9.93
C GLU A 111 22.43 1.09 10.96
N PRO A 112 22.05 0.94 12.24
CA PRO A 112 22.32 1.97 13.22
C PRO A 112 23.84 2.07 13.37
N THR A 113 24.41 3.15 12.83
CA THR A 113 25.86 3.45 12.91
C THR A 113 26.31 3.68 14.36
N ASN A 114 25.39 3.63 15.31
CA ASN A 114 25.68 3.59 16.74
C ASN A 114 25.14 2.29 17.34
N LYS A 115 26.06 1.38 17.66
CA LYS A 115 25.88 0.37 18.70
C LYS A 115 25.63 1.08 20.04
N ILE A 116 24.41 1.53 20.27
CA ILE A 116 23.95 1.85 21.61
C ILE A 116 23.36 0.55 22.14
N THR A 117 24.20 -0.17 22.89
CA THR A 117 23.76 -1.09 23.94
C THR A 117 22.83 -0.33 24.88
N ALA A 118 21.54 -0.36 24.63
CA ALA A 118 20.52 -0.03 25.61
C ALA A 118 19.26 -0.81 25.25
N SER A 119 19.18 -2.01 25.83
CA SER A 119 17.92 -2.68 26.17
C SER A 119 17.15 -1.78 27.13
N THR A 120 16.58 -0.70 26.62
CA THR A 120 15.54 0.05 27.31
C THR A 120 14.25 -0.57 26.79
N PRO A 121 13.42 -1.21 27.64
CA PRO A 121 12.11 -1.61 27.17
C PRO A 121 11.44 -0.32 26.72
N ILE A 122 11.14 -0.21 25.42
CA ILE A 122 10.29 0.84 24.92
C ILE A 122 8.98 0.65 25.69
N GLN A 123 8.76 1.48 26.70
CA GLN A 123 7.48 1.58 27.38
C GLN A 123 6.54 2.22 26.36
N ARG A 124 6.09 1.39 25.42
CA ARG A 124 5.26 1.80 24.30
C ARG A 124 3.91 2.22 24.87
N PRO A 125 3.35 3.36 24.44
CA PRO A 125 2.08 3.83 24.98
C PRO A 125 1.01 2.72 24.88
N PRO A 126 0.12 2.58 25.87
CA PRO A 126 -0.80 1.45 26.00
C PRO A 126 -1.92 1.39 24.93
N ALA A 127 -1.82 2.16 23.85
CA ALA A 127 -2.91 2.40 22.90
C ALA A 127 -2.46 2.30 21.43
N ASP A 128 -1.51 1.42 21.13
CA ASP A 128 -1.23 1.13 19.73
C ASP A 128 -2.38 0.37 19.07
N ILE A 129 -2.49 0.54 17.77
CA ILE A 129 -3.51 -0.07 16.93
C ILE A 129 -2.84 -1.11 16.06
N LEU A 130 -3.42 -2.29 16.01
CA LEU A 130 -3.06 -3.35 15.10
C LEU A 130 -3.96 -3.26 13.86
N LEU A 131 -3.35 -2.96 12.73
CA LEU A 131 -3.97 -3.04 11.42
C LEU A 131 -3.78 -4.46 10.91
N VAL A 132 -4.86 -5.23 10.85
CA VAL A 132 -4.84 -6.54 10.22
C VAL A 132 -4.94 -6.31 8.73
N VAL A 133 -3.87 -6.64 8.01
CA VAL A 133 -3.78 -6.49 6.56
C VAL A 133 -3.62 -7.85 5.90
N GLN A 134 -4.10 -7.97 4.66
CA GLN A 134 -4.03 -9.21 3.92
C GLN A 134 -3.63 -8.96 2.45
N ALA A 135 -2.68 -9.75 1.97
CA ALA A 135 -2.28 -9.81 0.56
C ALA A 135 -1.89 -11.25 0.20
N HIS A 136 -2.27 -11.71 -1.00
CA HIS A 136 -1.89 -13.03 -1.54
C HIS A 136 -2.10 -14.20 -0.56
N SER A 137 -3.23 -14.21 0.17
CA SER A 137 -3.59 -15.22 1.19
C SER A 137 -2.71 -15.25 2.44
N VAL A 138 -1.81 -14.28 2.62
CA VAL A 138 -1.05 -14.08 3.84
C VAL A 138 -1.69 -12.96 4.65
N THR A 139 -1.84 -13.17 5.95
CA THR A 139 -2.34 -12.16 6.89
C THR A 139 -1.22 -11.76 7.85
N ILE A 140 -0.99 -10.46 7.99
CA ILE A 140 -0.04 -9.90 8.97
C ILE A 140 -0.71 -8.77 9.74
N GLY A 141 -0.17 -8.49 10.91
CA GLY A 141 -0.55 -7.36 11.73
C GLY A 141 0.49 -6.25 11.64
N LEU A 142 0.09 -5.05 11.24
CA LEU A 142 0.93 -3.86 11.26
C LEU A 142 0.54 -3.00 12.46
N VAL A 143 1.48 -2.80 13.39
CA VAL A 143 1.29 -1.97 14.57
C VAL A 143 1.60 -0.51 14.23
N VAL A 144 0.65 0.36 14.54
CA VAL A 144 0.73 1.82 14.36
C VAL A 144 0.33 2.54 15.63
N THR A 145 0.79 3.77 15.82
CA THR A 145 0.45 4.57 17.00
C THR A 145 -1.02 4.97 17.02
N ALA A 146 -1.60 5.26 15.85
CA ALA A 146 -3.02 5.56 15.71
C ALA A 146 -3.52 5.32 14.28
N ALA A 147 -4.81 5.10 14.15
CA ALA A 147 -5.56 5.06 12.89
C ALA A 147 -6.58 6.21 12.94
N ASN A 148 -6.61 7.02 11.88
CA ASN A 148 -7.37 8.25 11.81
C ASN A 148 -8.54 8.09 10.83
N THR A 149 -8.64 9.01 9.87
CA THR A 149 -9.70 9.03 8.86
C THR A 149 -9.28 8.26 7.61
N THR A 150 -10.27 7.90 6.81
CA THR A 150 -10.03 7.51 5.42
C THR A 150 -9.98 8.75 4.53
N VAL A 151 -9.17 8.70 3.48
CA VAL A 151 -9.07 9.72 2.43
C VAL A 151 -9.22 9.07 1.05
N ARG A 152 -9.60 9.88 0.05
CA ARG A 152 -9.76 9.44 -1.34
C ARG A 152 -8.94 10.33 -2.24
N PHE A 153 -8.11 9.75 -3.09
CA PHE A 153 -7.38 10.48 -4.12
C PHE A 153 -7.05 9.56 -5.30
N ASP A 154 -6.78 10.15 -6.46
CA ASP A 154 -6.26 9.43 -7.61
C ASP A 154 -4.76 9.20 -7.42
N ALA A 155 -4.30 7.98 -7.74
CA ALA A 155 -2.91 7.59 -7.65
C ALA A 155 -1.96 8.50 -8.46
N GLU A 156 -2.47 9.23 -9.47
CA GLU A 156 -1.69 10.22 -10.22
C GLU A 156 -1.12 11.36 -9.35
N TYR A 157 -1.75 11.65 -8.20
CA TYR A 157 -1.27 12.68 -7.27
C TYR A 157 -0.13 12.20 -6.37
N ILE A 158 0.17 10.90 -6.35
CA ILE A 158 1.28 10.37 -5.57
C ILE A 158 2.59 10.78 -6.26
N VAL A 159 3.40 11.58 -5.57
CA VAL A 159 4.76 11.88 -6.00
C VAL A 159 5.60 10.60 -5.83
N PRO A 160 6.23 10.08 -6.90
CA PRO A 160 7.07 8.88 -6.80
C PRO A 160 8.17 9.04 -5.76
N PHE A 161 8.51 7.96 -5.06
CA PHE A 161 9.51 8.00 -3.99
C PHE A 161 10.90 8.50 -4.43
N GLU A 162 11.28 8.26 -5.70
CA GLU A 162 12.52 8.77 -6.29
C GLU A 162 12.62 10.30 -6.32
N LEU A 163 11.47 10.97 -6.27
CA LEU A 163 11.33 12.43 -6.25
C LEU A 163 10.93 12.93 -4.84
N ALA A 164 10.92 12.05 -3.84
CA ALA A 164 10.51 12.39 -2.49
C ALA A 164 11.53 13.31 -1.80
N PRO A 165 11.11 14.08 -0.77
CA PRO A 165 12.01 14.97 -0.04
C PRO A 165 13.14 14.23 0.69
N ASP A 166 14.25 14.92 0.94
CA ASP A 166 15.47 14.35 1.56
C ASP A 166 15.24 13.64 2.91
N TRP A 167 14.19 13.98 3.65
CA TRP A 167 13.87 13.30 4.91
C TRP A 167 13.43 11.84 4.71
N CYS A 168 13.06 11.46 3.48
CA CYS A 168 12.68 10.10 3.12
C CYS A 168 13.89 9.18 2.88
N LEU A 169 15.12 9.71 2.78
CA LEU A 169 16.33 8.95 2.41
C LEU A 169 16.66 7.80 3.39
N GLU A 170 16.14 7.86 4.62
CA GLU A 170 16.35 6.85 5.66
C GLU A 170 15.30 5.72 5.64
N LEU A 171 14.29 5.81 4.77
CA LEU A 171 13.22 4.82 4.67
C LEU A 171 13.62 3.66 3.75
N SER A 172 13.00 2.49 3.96
CA SER A 172 13.01 1.41 2.98
C SER A 172 12.25 1.85 1.72
N PRO A 173 12.93 2.11 0.58
CA PRO A 173 12.30 2.67 -0.61
C PRO A 173 11.23 1.73 -1.19
N GLU A 174 11.44 0.42 -1.09
CA GLU A 174 10.51 -0.58 -1.61
C GLU A 174 9.17 -0.56 -0.87
N ALA A 175 9.19 -0.23 0.42
CA ALA A 175 8.00 -0.16 1.26
C ALA A 175 7.15 1.09 1.02
N ILE A 176 7.67 2.08 0.27
CA ILE A 176 7.01 3.36 0.02
C ILE A 176 6.66 3.48 -1.46
N ARG A 177 5.37 3.59 -1.77
CA ARG A 177 4.90 3.83 -3.14
C ARG A 177 5.24 5.26 -3.58
N GLY A 178 5.16 6.20 -2.65
CA GLY A 178 5.47 7.61 -2.87
C GLY A 178 4.98 8.49 -1.73
N VAL A 179 4.81 9.78 -2.01
CA VAL A 179 4.42 10.79 -1.04
C VAL A 179 3.26 11.63 -1.58
N LEU A 180 2.28 11.91 -0.72
CA LEU A 180 1.18 12.84 -1.00
C LEU A 180 1.09 13.84 0.16
N ASP A 181 1.26 15.13 -0.10
CA ASP A 181 1.19 16.20 0.91
C ASP A 181 2.03 15.90 2.18
N ASP A 182 3.30 15.51 2.00
CA ASP A 182 4.23 15.09 3.07
C ASP A 182 3.82 13.84 3.86
N VAL A 183 2.81 13.10 3.40
CA VAL A 183 2.38 11.82 3.98
C VAL A 183 2.88 10.65 3.12
N LEU A 184 3.48 9.66 3.77
CA LEU A 184 3.99 8.46 3.10
C LEU A 184 2.84 7.59 2.59
N VAL A 185 2.81 7.25 1.32
CA VAL A 185 1.88 6.26 0.76
C VAL A 185 2.59 4.92 0.71
N LEU A 186 2.08 3.94 1.47
CA LEU A 186 2.73 2.63 1.62
C LEU A 186 2.52 1.74 0.40
N ASN A 187 3.58 1.04 0.02
CA ASN A 187 3.53 -0.03 -0.96
C ASN A 187 3.26 -1.37 -0.25
N VAL A 188 2.00 -1.59 0.14
CA VAL A 188 1.63 -2.77 0.93
C VAL A 188 2.05 -4.09 0.28
N PRO A 189 1.89 -4.33 -1.04
CA PRO A 189 2.40 -5.55 -1.67
C PRO A 189 3.89 -5.78 -1.45
N ALA A 190 4.72 -4.75 -1.64
CA ALA A 190 6.17 -4.87 -1.43
C ALA A 190 6.53 -5.09 0.05
N ILE A 191 5.81 -4.46 0.99
CA ILE A 191 5.96 -4.73 2.42
C ILE A 191 5.72 -6.21 2.70
N PHE A 192 4.63 -6.78 2.17
CA PHE A 192 4.32 -8.20 2.33
C PHE A 192 5.42 -9.10 1.79
N ASP A 193 5.84 -8.88 0.54
CA ASP A 193 6.84 -9.71 -0.13
C ASP A 193 8.15 -9.70 0.66
N ASN A 194 8.59 -8.51 1.09
CA ASN A 194 9.83 -8.31 1.82
C ASN A 194 9.77 -8.91 3.24
N VAL A 195 8.68 -8.70 3.98
CA VAL A 195 8.46 -9.33 5.31
C VAL A 195 8.50 -10.85 5.21
N VAL A 196 7.74 -11.42 4.27
CA VAL A 196 7.67 -12.88 4.09
C VAL A 196 9.03 -13.44 3.72
N GLN A 197 9.79 -12.74 2.86
CA GLN A 197 11.13 -13.16 2.48
C GLN A 197 12.10 -13.13 3.67
N GLN A 198 12.13 -12.06 4.46
CA GLN A 198 13.00 -11.96 5.64
C GLN A 198 12.67 -13.04 6.69
N ILE A 199 11.39 -13.34 6.91
CA ILE A 199 10.98 -14.42 7.83
C ILE A 199 11.50 -15.78 7.36
N LYS A 200 11.40 -16.07 6.05
CA LYS A 200 11.90 -17.33 5.47
C LYS A 200 13.40 -17.46 5.63
N GLU A 201 14.16 -16.37 5.46
CA GLU A 201 15.61 -16.36 5.62
C GLU A 201 16.03 -16.63 7.07
N GLN A 202 15.33 -16.06 8.05
CA GLN A 202 15.59 -16.31 9.47
C GLN A 202 15.26 -17.76 9.88
N ALA A 203 14.26 -18.39 9.25
CA ALA A 203 13.91 -19.79 9.52
C ALA A 203 14.95 -20.80 9.02
N LEU A 204 15.93 -20.37 8.21
CA LEU A 204 17.00 -21.20 7.67
C LEU A 204 18.32 -21.12 8.46
N LEU A 205 18.39 -20.27 9.49
CA LEU A 205 19.54 -20.07 10.37
C LEU A 205 19.46 -20.94 11.63
#